data_AF-A0A8B8DV00-F1
#
_entry.id   AF-A0A8B8DV00-F1
#
_cell.length_a   1.000
_cell.length_b   1.000
_cell.length_c   1.000
_cell.angle_alpha   90.00
_cell.angle_beta   90.00
_cell.angle_gamma   90.00
#
_symmetry.space_group_name_H-M   'P 1'
#
loop_
_entity.id
_entity.type
_entity.pdbx_description
1 polymer ?
#
loop_
_entity_poly.entity_id
_entity_poly.type
_entity_poly.pdbx_seq_one_letter_code
_entity_poly.pdbx_strand_id
1 'polypeptide(L)'
;MASGTRKRSPNFSEIEIQTLLKEVEKNKSVLFSKLSSTTTNSAKKRVWESICAKKAAKHRKELKRTGGGPPPRDLTPFEKTVIGIIGDTPIDGIPGGLDLAEEPEEPPAHEAESAGPSQITDSRSSCPGVECAPSTSNLSSRTKRSGDVYGEELLKIQQELFDIEREKLKVQKEMLEIKKAELVIKQQRHQV
;
A
#
# COMPACT_ATOMS: atom_id res chain seq x y z
N MET A 1 33.92 -10.48 -15.86
CA MET A 1 33.22 -9.26 -15.37
C MET A 1 31.76 -9.36 -15.78
N ALA A 2 30.86 -9.87 -14.93
CA ALA A 2 29.42 -9.96 -15.24
C ALA A 2 28.68 -8.81 -14.56
N SER A 3 28.25 -7.82 -15.34
CA SER A 3 27.41 -6.71 -14.87
C SER A 3 25.96 -7.19 -14.74
N GLY A 4 25.60 -7.71 -13.56
CA GLY A 4 24.21 -8.02 -13.24
C GLY A 4 23.38 -6.75 -13.23
N THR A 5 22.50 -6.57 -14.22
CA THR A 5 21.51 -5.49 -14.21
C THR A 5 20.56 -5.71 -13.03
N ARG A 6 20.63 -4.84 -12.01
CA ARG A 6 19.71 -4.88 -10.87
C ARG A 6 18.29 -4.57 -11.34
N LYS A 7 17.45 -5.59 -11.43
CA LYS A 7 16.00 -5.41 -11.66
C LYS A 7 15.42 -4.65 -10.47
N ARG A 8 14.62 -3.62 -10.77
CA ARG A 8 13.86 -2.90 -9.74
C ARG A 8 12.94 -3.88 -9.02
N SER A 9 12.82 -3.74 -7.70
CA SER A 9 11.79 -4.47 -6.95
C SER A 9 10.41 -4.10 -7.52
N PRO A 10 9.48 -5.07 -7.62
CA PRO A 10 8.13 -4.80 -8.10
C PRO A 10 7.42 -3.81 -7.17
N ASN A 11 6.51 -3.01 -7.73
CA ASN A 11 5.76 -2.00 -6.97
C ASN A 11 4.76 -2.61 -5.97
N PHE A 12 4.32 -3.85 -6.19
CA PHE A 12 3.44 -4.59 -5.29
C PHE A 12 4.02 -5.97 -4.97
N SER A 13 3.94 -6.39 -3.71
CA SER A 13 4.29 -7.75 -3.31
C SER A 13 3.20 -8.74 -3.73
N GLU A 14 3.56 -10.01 -3.88
CA GLU A 14 2.61 -11.09 -4.17
C GLU A 14 1.45 -11.11 -3.16
N ILE A 15 1.75 -10.88 -1.88
CA ILE A 15 0.75 -10.84 -0.81
C ILE A 15 -0.20 -9.65 -0.98
N GLU A 16 0.31 -8.49 -1.37
CA GLU A 16 -0.52 -7.32 -1.67
C GLU A 16 -1.45 -7.60 -2.85
N ILE A 17 -0.93 -8.21 -3.93
CA ILE A 17 -1.72 -8.57 -5.12
C ILE A 17 -2.83 -9.56 -4.74
N GLN A 18 -2.51 -10.63 -4.03
CA GLN A 18 -3.49 -11.61 -3.58
C GLN A 18 -4.57 -10.99 -2.68
N THR A 19 -4.16 -10.09 -1.79
CA THR A 19 -5.10 -9.36 -0.92
C THR A 19 -6.04 -8.48 -1.74
N LEU A 20 -5.51 -7.75 -2.72
CA LEU A 20 -6.31 -6.91 -3.62
C LEU A 20 -7.30 -7.75 -4.43
N LEU A 21 -6.85 -8.83 -5.05
CA LEU A 21 -7.69 -9.72 -5.85
C LEU A 21 -8.83 -10.31 -5.02
N LYS A 22 -8.52 -10.84 -3.83
CA LYS A 22 -9.51 -11.42 -2.91
C LYS A 22 -10.59 -10.41 -2.52
N GLU A 23 -10.20 -9.19 -2.18
CA GLU A 23 -11.13 -8.17 -1.71
C GLU A 23 -11.94 -7.52 -2.85
N VAL A 24 -11.35 -7.38 -4.05
CA VAL A 24 -12.09 -6.92 -5.24
C VAL A 24 -13.12 -7.96 -5.65
N GLU A 25 -12.77 -9.25 -5.70
CA GLU A 25 -13.70 -10.32 -6.06
C GLU A 25 -14.85 -10.40 -5.04
N LYS A 26 -14.54 -10.26 -3.74
CA LYS A 26 -15.55 -10.21 -2.67
C LYS A 26 -16.57 -9.08 -2.85
N ASN A 27 -16.15 -7.92 -3.37
CA ASN A 27 -16.99 -6.72 -3.49
C ASN A 27 -17.41 -6.41 -4.94
N LYS A 28 -17.29 -7.39 -5.84
CA LYS A 28 -17.49 -7.24 -7.29
C LYS A 28 -18.84 -6.63 -7.66
N SER A 29 -19.91 -7.04 -6.98
CA SER A 29 -21.27 -6.55 -7.24
C SER A 29 -21.41 -5.04 -7.05
N VAL A 30 -20.70 -4.46 -6.08
CA VAL A 30 -20.74 -3.01 -5.79
C VAL A 30 -19.77 -2.27 -6.69
N LEU A 31 -18.54 -2.75 -6.81
CA LEU A 31 -17.48 -2.10 -7.60
C LEU A 31 -17.85 -2.02 -9.09
N PHE A 32 -18.38 -3.11 -9.64
CA PHE A 32 -18.75 -3.24 -11.04
C PHE A 32 -20.27 -3.04 -11.27
N SER A 33 -20.99 -2.49 -10.29
CA SER A 33 -22.41 -2.17 -10.49
C SER A 33 -22.56 -1.15 -11.63
N LYS A 34 -23.51 -1.38 -12.54
CA LYS A 34 -23.79 -0.50 -13.69
C LYS A 34 -24.32 0.89 -13.29
N LEU A 35 -24.87 1.00 -12.08
CA LEU A 35 -25.41 2.26 -11.57
C LEU A 35 -24.27 3.24 -11.20
N SER A 36 -24.51 4.52 -11.48
CA SER A 36 -23.58 5.64 -11.20
C SER A 36 -24.32 6.81 -10.53
N SER A 37 -25.20 6.50 -9.57
CA SER A 37 -25.81 7.53 -8.74
C SER A 37 -24.83 8.02 -7.66
N THR A 38 -25.07 9.19 -7.08
CA THR A 38 -24.27 9.72 -5.96
C THR A 38 -24.14 8.72 -4.82
N THR A 39 -25.23 8.03 -4.48
CA THR A 39 -25.26 6.99 -3.43
C THR A 39 -24.41 5.78 -3.83
N THR A 40 -24.50 5.31 -5.07
CA THR A 40 -23.68 4.18 -5.56
C THR A 40 -22.20 4.55 -5.62
N ASN A 41 -21.86 5.76 -6.03
CA ASN A 41 -20.48 6.23 -6.09
C ASN A 41 -19.88 6.38 -4.68
N SER A 42 -20.68 6.85 -3.71
CA SER A 42 -20.29 6.85 -2.30
C SER A 42 -20.03 5.43 -1.78
N ALA A 43 -20.89 4.46 -2.14
CA ALA A 43 -20.70 3.06 -1.78
C ALA A 43 -19.42 2.47 -2.40
N LYS A 44 -19.17 2.69 -3.69
CA LYS A 44 -17.94 2.28 -4.39
C LYS A 44 -16.70 2.88 -3.72
N LYS A 45 -16.74 4.17 -3.37
CA LYS A 45 -15.64 4.85 -2.67
C LYS A 45 -15.33 4.20 -1.33
N ARG A 46 -16.36 3.95 -0.50
CA ARG A 46 -16.20 3.27 0.80
C ARG A 46 -15.61 1.87 0.66
N VAL A 47 -16.04 1.12 -0.36
CA VAL A 47 -15.47 -0.20 -0.65
C VAL A 47 -13.99 -0.08 -1.03
N TRP A 48 -13.63 0.83 -1.91
CA TRP A 48 -12.22 1.06 -2.28
C TRP A 48 -11.35 1.49 -1.10
N GLU A 49 -11.85 2.39 -0.24
CA GLU A 49 -11.17 2.79 0.99
C GLU A 49 -10.91 1.58 1.90
N SER A 50 -11.90 0.69 2.05
CA SER A 50 -11.75 -0.55 2.80
C SER A 50 -10.69 -1.49 2.21
N ILE A 51 -10.68 -1.66 0.88
CA ILE A 51 -9.68 -2.47 0.16
C ILE A 51 -8.27 -1.91 0.39
N CYS A 52 -8.09 -0.60 0.22
CA CYS A 52 -6.83 0.09 0.44
C CYS A 52 -6.34 -0.05 1.90
N ALA A 53 -7.25 0.07 2.88
CA ALA A 53 -6.93 -0.10 4.29
C ALA A 53 -6.41 -1.52 4.59
N LYS A 54 -7.05 -2.56 4.02
CA LYS A 54 -6.62 -3.95 4.17
C LYS A 54 -5.26 -4.21 3.52
N LYS A 55 -5.04 -3.70 2.32
CA LYS A 55 -3.74 -3.78 1.64
C LYS A 55 -2.64 -3.11 2.50
N ALA A 56 -2.88 -1.89 2.98
CA ALA A 56 -1.94 -1.17 3.84
C ALA A 56 -1.65 -1.91 5.15
N ALA A 57 -2.66 -2.55 5.75
CA ALA A 57 -2.46 -3.38 6.94
C ALA A 57 -1.56 -4.59 6.67
N LYS A 58 -1.73 -5.27 5.53
CA LYS A 58 -0.85 -6.38 5.11
C LYS A 58 0.58 -5.91 4.87
N HIS A 59 0.73 -4.81 4.14
CA HIS A 59 2.04 -4.21 3.89
C HIS A 59 2.75 -3.82 5.22
N ARG A 60 2.06 -3.16 6.16
CA ARG A 60 2.64 -2.88 7.48
C ARG A 60 3.07 -4.13 8.23
N LYS A 61 2.29 -5.21 8.17
CA LYS A 61 2.65 -6.49 8.81
C LYS A 61 3.90 -7.10 8.18
N GLU A 62 4.06 -6.98 6.86
CA GLU A 62 5.23 -7.44 6.13
C GLU A 62 6.47 -6.61 6.46
N LEU A 63 6.37 -5.28 6.50
CA LEU A 63 7.48 -4.40 6.89
C LEU A 63 7.94 -4.66 8.33
N LYS A 64 7.01 -4.96 9.24
CA LYS A 64 7.33 -5.29 10.64
C LYS A 64 7.98 -6.67 10.81
N ARG A 65 7.91 -7.55 9.81
CA ARG A 65 8.54 -8.87 9.84
C ARG A 65 10.06 -8.78 9.71
N THR A 66 10.55 -7.71 9.09
CA THR A 66 11.98 -7.39 9.02
C THR A 66 12.27 -6.29 10.03
N GLY A 67 13.17 -6.53 10.99
CA GLY A 67 13.73 -5.44 11.79
C GLY A 67 14.35 -4.44 10.81
N GLY A 68 13.90 -3.19 10.83
CA GLY A 68 14.12 -2.15 9.80
C GLY A 68 15.57 -1.67 9.59
N GLY A 69 16.54 -2.56 9.73
CA GLY A 69 17.92 -2.34 9.40
C GLY A 69 18.15 -2.29 7.88
N PRO A 70 19.27 -1.68 7.46
CA PRO A 70 19.70 -1.75 6.08
C PRO A 70 19.84 -3.21 5.61
N PRO A 71 19.75 -3.47 4.29
CA PRO A 71 19.95 -4.81 3.73
C PRO A 71 21.22 -5.45 4.32
N PRO A 72 21.18 -6.74 4.73
CA PRO A 72 22.36 -7.42 5.27
C PRO A 72 23.52 -7.27 4.29
N ARG A 73 24.67 -6.80 4.80
CA ARG A 73 25.89 -6.72 4.02
C ARG A 73 26.36 -8.14 3.69
N ASP A 74 27.00 -8.32 2.54
CA ASP A 74 27.63 -9.60 2.22
C ASP A 74 28.69 -9.90 3.28
N LEU A 75 28.62 -11.10 3.85
CA LEU A 75 29.51 -11.53 4.92
C LEU A 75 30.95 -11.53 4.43
N THR A 76 31.82 -10.87 5.20
CA THR A 76 33.26 -10.86 5.00
C THR A 76 33.83 -12.29 5.13
N PRO A 77 35.00 -12.56 4.55
CA PRO A 77 35.65 -13.87 4.67
C PRO A 77 35.86 -14.31 6.12
N PHE A 78 36.15 -13.37 7.02
CA PHE A 78 36.30 -13.63 8.44
C PHE A 78 34.98 -14.04 9.10
N GLU A 79 33.88 -13.34 8.81
CA GLU A 79 32.55 -13.69 9.34
C GLU A 79 32.10 -15.08 8.87
N LYS A 80 32.43 -15.48 7.64
CA LYS A 80 32.18 -16.85 7.15
C LYS A 80 32.97 -17.90 7.92
N THR A 81 34.22 -17.63 8.26
CA THR A 81 35.03 -18.53 9.10
C THR A 81 34.45 -18.61 10.51
N VAL A 82 34.03 -17.48 11.10
CA VAL A 82 33.38 -17.45 12.43
C VAL A 82 32.10 -18.29 12.42
N ILE A 83 31.24 -18.14 11.40
CA ILE A 83 30.04 -18.98 11.24
C ILE A 83 30.42 -20.46 11.10
N GLY A 84 31.45 -20.79 10.31
CA GLY A 84 31.93 -22.15 10.15
C GLY A 84 32.49 -22.78 11.43
N ILE A 85 33.08 -21.97 12.32
CA ILE A 85 33.59 -22.41 13.63
C ILE A 85 32.44 -22.64 14.62
N ILE A 86 31.42 -21.77 14.65
CA ILE A 86 30.27 -21.87 15.57
C ILE A 86 29.31 -23.00 15.16
N GLY A 87 29.19 -23.28 13.85
CA GLY A 87 28.29 -24.29 13.30
C GLY A 87 26.81 -23.90 13.40
N ASP A 88 25.92 -24.75 12.88
CA ASP A 88 24.46 -24.52 12.86
C ASP A 88 23.76 -24.79 14.20
N THR A 89 24.49 -24.62 15.32
CA THR A 89 23.91 -24.87 16.63
C THR A 89 22.91 -23.76 16.98
N PRO A 90 21.63 -24.10 17.26
CA PRO A 90 20.69 -23.11 17.78
C PRO A 90 21.23 -22.56 19.10
N ILE A 91 21.50 -21.25 19.15
CA ILE A 91 21.90 -20.59 20.39
C ILE A 91 20.64 -20.40 21.22
N ASP A 92 20.25 -21.45 21.94
CA ASP A 92 19.24 -21.33 22.98
C ASP A 92 19.78 -20.46 24.13
N GLY A 93 18.86 -19.77 24.81
CA GLY A 93 19.21 -18.92 25.94
C GLY A 93 19.91 -19.72 27.05
N ILE A 94 20.80 -19.05 27.78
CA ILE A 94 21.43 -19.65 28.96
C ILE A 94 20.32 -19.97 29.97
N PRO A 95 20.12 -21.24 30.37
CA PRO A 95 19.08 -21.59 31.31
C PRO A 95 19.33 -20.89 32.65
N GLY A 96 18.34 -20.11 33.11
CA GLY A 96 18.41 -19.34 34.36
C GLY A 96 18.54 -17.82 34.22
N GLY A 97 18.46 -17.27 33.01
CA GLY A 97 18.29 -15.82 32.83
C GLY A 97 16.95 -15.33 33.41
N LEU A 98 17.01 -14.35 34.31
CA LEU A 98 15.84 -13.69 34.87
C LEU A 98 15.32 -12.63 33.87
N ASP A 99 14.43 -13.03 32.96
CA ASP A 99 13.66 -12.09 32.12
C ASP A 99 12.52 -11.48 32.96
N LEU A 100 12.86 -10.54 33.84
CA LEU A 100 11.87 -9.85 34.67
C LEU A 100 11.20 -8.72 33.86
N ALA A 101 10.21 -9.09 33.05
CA ALA A 101 9.09 -8.21 32.76
C ALA A 101 7.84 -8.84 33.40
N GLU A 102 7.81 -8.78 34.73
CA GLU A 102 6.61 -9.08 35.51
C GLU A 102 5.62 -7.92 35.27
N GLU A 103 4.57 -8.19 34.48
CA GLU A 103 3.36 -7.36 34.52
C GLU A 103 2.80 -7.44 35.95
N PRO A 104 2.61 -6.33 36.66
CA PRO A 104 1.92 -6.38 37.93
C PRO A 104 0.44 -6.68 37.67
N GLU A 105 0.00 -7.85 38.15
CA GLU A 105 -1.40 -8.22 38.29
C GLU A 105 -2.14 -7.20 39.18
N GLU A 106 -3.37 -6.84 38.78
CA GLU A 106 -4.28 -6.00 39.56
C GLU A 106 -4.63 -6.64 40.91
N PRO A 107 -4.52 -5.91 42.04
CA PRO A 107 -5.13 -6.34 43.30
C PRO A 107 -6.52 -5.72 43.55
N PRO A 108 -7.39 -6.43 44.31
CA PRO A 108 -8.82 -6.15 44.44
C PRO A 108 -9.17 -5.04 45.44
N ALA A 109 -10.40 -4.55 45.28
CA ALA A 109 -11.05 -3.49 46.06
C ALA A 109 -10.89 -3.60 47.58
N HIS A 110 -10.57 -2.48 48.22
CA HIS A 110 -10.93 -2.18 49.60
C HIS A 110 -11.41 -0.73 49.72
N GLU A 111 -12.59 -0.57 50.30
CA GLU A 111 -13.24 0.69 50.63
C GLU A 111 -12.63 1.31 51.89
N ALA A 112 -12.49 2.64 51.94
CA ALA A 112 -12.85 3.49 53.09
C ALA A 112 -12.44 4.97 52.89
N GLU A 113 -13.48 5.81 52.79
CA GLU A 113 -13.70 7.09 53.48
C GLU A 113 -12.59 8.16 53.64
N SER A 114 -12.86 9.31 53.01
CA SER A 114 -13.03 10.64 53.62
C SER A 114 -12.09 11.10 54.75
N ALA A 115 -11.10 11.92 54.39
CA ALA A 115 -10.66 13.05 55.22
C ALA A 115 -10.11 14.17 54.32
N GLY A 116 -10.58 15.39 54.55
CA GLY A 116 -10.22 16.60 53.79
C GLY A 116 -8.85 17.20 54.15
N PRO A 117 -8.68 18.53 53.99
CA PRO A 117 -7.69 19.10 53.07
C PRO A 117 -6.51 19.77 53.78
N SER A 118 -5.37 19.96 53.08
CA SER A 118 -4.54 21.17 53.22
C SER A 118 -3.39 21.31 52.21
N GLN A 119 -3.47 22.39 51.43
CA GLN A 119 -2.48 23.48 51.30
C GLN A 119 -0.98 23.12 51.20
N ILE A 120 -0.38 23.20 50.01
CA ILE A 120 1.00 23.72 49.83
C ILE A 120 1.11 24.49 48.50
N THR A 121 1.07 25.82 48.65
CA THR A 121 1.72 26.94 47.93
C THR A 121 2.12 26.89 46.46
N ASP A 122 1.77 28.00 45.81
CA ASP A 122 2.19 28.56 44.53
C ASP A 122 3.65 28.34 44.10
N SER A 123 3.82 28.03 42.81
CA SER A 123 4.99 28.47 42.05
C SER A 123 4.54 28.95 40.68
N ARG A 124 4.62 30.27 40.54
CA ARG A 124 4.28 31.06 39.35
C ARG A 124 5.26 30.71 38.23
N SER A 125 4.75 30.24 37.10
CA SER A 125 5.42 30.44 35.81
C SER A 125 4.45 31.17 34.89
N SER A 126 4.76 32.44 34.69
CA SER A 126 4.06 33.38 33.84
C SER A 126 4.49 33.16 32.40
N CYS A 127 3.53 32.92 31.50
CA CYS A 127 3.70 33.23 30.08
C CYS A 127 2.46 34.05 29.67
N PRO A 128 2.64 35.27 29.12
CA PRO A 128 1.58 36.24 28.98
C PRO A 128 0.66 35.92 27.79
N GLY A 129 -0.59 36.34 27.94
CA GLY A 129 -1.72 35.87 27.15
C GLY A 129 -1.95 36.55 25.81
N VAL A 130 -2.95 36.03 25.10
CA VAL A 130 -3.85 36.82 24.26
C VAL A 130 -5.23 36.17 24.36
N GLU A 131 -6.23 37.04 24.49
CA GLU A 131 -7.62 36.79 24.85
C GLU A 131 -8.41 36.00 23.80
N CYS A 132 -9.37 35.20 24.29
CA CYS A 132 -10.42 34.60 23.47
C CYS A 132 -11.67 35.49 23.48
N ALA A 133 -12.12 35.97 22.31
CA ALA A 133 -13.53 36.11 21.86
C ALA A 133 -13.59 36.94 20.54
N PRO A 134 -14.74 37.02 19.84
CA PRO A 134 -15.58 35.97 19.27
C PRO A 134 -15.76 36.16 17.74
N SER A 135 -16.50 35.23 17.12
CA SER A 135 -16.85 35.17 15.69
C SER A 135 -17.31 36.47 15.03
N THR A 136 -16.74 36.79 13.86
CA THR A 136 -17.49 37.38 12.73
C THR A 136 -16.95 36.89 11.38
N SER A 137 -17.89 36.45 10.55
CA SER A 137 -17.85 36.26 9.10
C SER A 137 -16.74 37.01 8.33
N ASN A 138 -16.07 36.32 7.41
CA ASN A 138 -16.19 36.64 5.97
C ASN A 138 -15.57 35.57 5.06
N LEU A 139 -16.27 35.35 3.95
CA LEU A 139 -15.93 34.49 2.83
C LEU A 139 -14.61 34.90 2.15
N SER A 140 -14.07 33.90 1.43
CA SER A 140 -13.22 34.05 0.25
C SER A 140 -11.72 34.10 0.49
N SER A 141 -11.11 32.90 0.44
CA SER A 141 -9.74 32.73 -0.03
C SER A 141 -9.65 31.41 -0.78
N ARG A 142 -9.83 31.54 -2.09
CA ARG A 142 -9.66 30.53 -3.15
C ARG A 142 -8.32 29.83 -2.99
N THR A 143 -8.31 28.62 -2.42
CA THR A 143 -7.17 27.70 -2.55
C THR A 143 -7.17 27.18 -3.98
N LYS A 144 -6.13 27.52 -4.76
CA LYS A 144 -5.93 27.03 -6.12
C LYS A 144 -5.82 25.50 -6.08
N ARG A 145 -6.73 24.84 -6.80
CA ARG A 145 -6.80 23.38 -6.96
C ARG A 145 -5.58 22.88 -7.71
N SER A 146 -4.82 21.98 -7.12
CA SER A 146 -3.79 21.15 -7.77
C SER A 146 -4.40 19.98 -8.57
N GLY A 147 -5.55 20.21 -9.22
CA GLY A 147 -6.35 19.17 -9.88
C GLY A 147 -6.22 19.14 -11.41
N ASP A 148 -5.62 20.16 -12.02
CA ASP A 148 -5.67 20.34 -13.48
C ASP A 148 -4.54 19.61 -14.24
N VAL A 149 -3.48 19.18 -13.56
CA VAL A 149 -2.30 18.55 -14.22
C VAL A 149 -2.59 17.12 -14.67
N TYR A 150 -3.35 16.34 -13.90
CA TYR A 150 -3.66 14.95 -14.23
C TYR A 150 -4.77 14.78 -15.27
N GLY A 151 -5.59 15.80 -15.49
CA GLY A 151 -6.71 15.74 -16.43
C GLY A 151 -6.24 15.71 -17.89
N GLU A 152 -5.27 16.56 -18.24
CA GLU A 152 -4.77 16.66 -19.61
C GLU A 152 -3.96 15.43 -20.02
N GLU A 153 -3.13 14.91 -19.12
CA GLU A 153 -2.35 13.70 -19.35
C GLU A 153 -3.26 12.47 -19.52
N LEU A 154 -4.34 12.39 -18.74
CA LEU A 154 -5.33 11.32 -18.88
C LEU A 154 -6.05 11.37 -20.23
N LEU A 155 -6.38 12.55 -20.75
CA LEU A 155 -6.97 12.71 -22.09
C LEU A 155 -5.99 12.25 -23.19
N LYS A 156 -4.70 12.55 -23.06
CA LYS A 156 -3.67 12.12 -24.02
C LYS A 156 -3.55 10.59 -24.06
N ILE A 157 -3.49 9.95 -22.90
CA ILE A 157 -3.44 8.49 -22.78
C ILE A 157 -4.69 7.86 -23.39
N GLN A 158 -5.87 8.43 -23.16
CA GLN A 158 -7.12 7.92 -23.72
C GLN A 158 -7.19 8.06 -25.25
N GLN A 159 -6.66 9.15 -25.80
CA GLN A 159 -6.54 9.35 -27.25
C GLN A 159 -5.57 8.32 -27.87
N GLU A 160 -4.39 8.12 -27.28
CA GLU A 160 -3.42 7.13 -27.75
C GLU A 160 -3.99 5.71 -27.74
N LEU A 161 -4.79 5.36 -26.72
CA LEU A 161 -5.50 4.07 -26.67
C LEU A 161 -6.44 3.86 -27.86
N PHE A 162 -7.20 4.89 -28.25
CA PHE A 162 -8.07 4.81 -29.43
C PHE A 162 -7.29 4.68 -30.74
N ASP A 163 -6.12 5.32 -30.85
CA ASP A 163 -5.26 5.20 -32.02
C ASP A 163 -4.66 3.80 -32.13
N ILE A 164 -4.20 3.22 -31.02
CA ILE A 164 -3.70 1.84 -30.97
C ILE A 164 -4.80 0.85 -31.37
N GLU A 165 -6.04 1.05 -30.92
CA GLU A 165 -7.15 0.16 -31.27
C GLU A 165 -7.51 0.23 -32.75
N ARG A 166 -7.47 1.43 -33.36
CA ARG A 166 -7.63 1.60 -34.82
C ARG A 166 -6.54 0.88 -35.60
N GLU A 167 -5.28 1.07 -35.24
CA GLU A 167 -4.16 0.43 -35.93
C GLU A 167 -4.20 -1.10 -35.77
N LYS A 168 -4.57 -1.60 -34.59
CA LYS A 168 -4.78 -3.04 -34.36
C LYS A 168 -5.83 -3.62 -35.30
N LEU A 169 -6.96 -2.92 -35.49
CA LEU A 169 -8.01 -3.35 -36.43
C LEU A 169 -7.52 -3.34 -37.88
N LYS A 170 -6.73 -2.35 -38.26
CA LYS A 170 -6.13 -2.26 -39.60
C LYS A 170 -5.21 -3.45 -39.87
N VAL A 171 -4.31 -3.76 -38.95
CA VAL A 171 -3.41 -4.93 -39.05
C VAL A 171 -4.19 -6.24 -39.11
N GLN A 172 -5.26 -6.38 -38.31
CA GLN A 172 -6.10 -7.57 -38.37
C GLN A 172 -6.77 -7.74 -39.74
N LYS A 173 -7.23 -6.65 -40.35
CA LYS A 173 -7.83 -6.68 -41.69
C LYS A 173 -6.80 -7.08 -42.75
N GLU A 174 -5.62 -6.48 -42.74
CA GLU A 174 -4.53 -6.83 -43.67
C GLU A 174 -4.10 -8.30 -43.51
N MET A 175 -3.99 -8.79 -42.27
CA MET A 175 -3.69 -10.21 -42.02
C MET A 175 -4.77 -11.15 -42.59
N LEU A 176 -6.04 -10.77 -42.49
CA LEU A 176 -7.13 -11.56 -43.09
C LEU A 176 -7.06 -11.53 -44.62
N GLU A 177 -6.71 -10.40 -45.23
CA GLU A 177 -6.49 -10.26 -46.67
C GLU A 177 -5.37 -11.19 -47.15
N ILE A 178 -4.23 -11.19 -46.44
CA ILE A 178 -3.08 -12.06 -46.74
C ILE A 178 -3.49 -13.53 -46.63
N LYS A 179 -4.14 -13.92 -45.53
CA LYS A 179 -4.61 -15.31 -45.34
C LYS A 179 -5.57 -15.76 -46.44
N LYS A 180 -6.45 -14.87 -46.91
CA LYS A 180 -7.33 -15.16 -48.05
C LYS A 180 -6.53 -15.37 -49.33
N ALA A 181 -5.57 -14.50 -49.63
CA ALA A 181 -4.71 -14.62 -50.81
C ALA A 181 -3.89 -15.92 -50.80
N GLU A 182 -3.32 -16.29 -49.65
CA GLU A 182 -2.61 -17.57 -49.47
C GLU A 182 -3.51 -18.77 -49.77
N LEU A 183 -4.77 -18.73 -49.33
CA LEU A 183 -5.74 -19.79 -49.54
C LEU A 183 -6.08 -19.96 -51.02
N VAL A 184 -6.21 -18.84 -51.76
CA VAL A 184 -6.42 -18.84 -53.22
C VAL A 184 -5.24 -19.47 -53.94
N ILE A 185 -4.01 -19.07 -53.61
CA ILE A 185 -2.79 -19.63 -54.22
C ILE A 185 -2.71 -21.14 -53.95
N LYS A 186 -3.04 -21.57 -52.72
CA LYS A 186 -3.04 -22.99 -52.34
C LYS A 186 -4.08 -23.81 -53.14
N GLN A 187 -5.26 -23.25 -53.40
CA GLN A 187 -6.28 -23.87 -54.22
C GLN A 187 -5.86 -23.97 -55.69
N GLN A 188 -5.28 -22.92 -56.25
CA GLN A 188 -4.78 -22.93 -57.64
C GLN A 188 -3.67 -23.98 -57.85
N ARG A 189 -2.76 -24.14 -56.87
CA ARG A 189 -1.72 -25.17 -56.91
C ARG A 189 -2.24 -26.61 -56.85
N HIS A 190 -3.45 -26.84 -56.33
CA HIS A 190 -4.05 -28.17 -56.30
C HIS A 190 -4.79 -28.54 -57.59
N GLN A 191 -4.98 -27.58 -58.51
CA GLN A 191 -5.69 -27.80 -59.78
C GLN A 191 -4.75 -27.93 -61.00
N VAL A 192 -3.43 -27.94 -60.78
CA VAL A 192 -2.39 -28.18 -61.79
C VAL A 192 -1.64 -29.45 -61.42
#